data_AF-X1AFU6-F1
#
_entry.id   AF-X1AFU6-F1
#
_cell.length_a   1.000
_cell.length_b   1.000
_cell.length_c   1.000
_cell.angle_alpha   90.00
_cell.angle_beta   90.00
_cell.angle_gamma   90.00
#
_symmetry.space_group_name_H-M   'P 1'
#
loop_
_entity.id
_entity.type
_entity.pdbx_description
1 polymer ?
#
loop_
_entity_poly.entity_id
_entity_poly.type
_entity_poly.pdbx_seq_one_letter_code
_entity_poly.pdbx_strand_id
1 'polypeptide(L)' 'LASAGTEVMGHYAQLERGSKWVPLRGRVPAGYLDCISALVGAGTSEIQRNIIAMRGLGLPRK' A
#
# COMPACT_ATOMS: atom_id res chain seq x y z
N LEU A 1 -3.11 3.78 -6.57
CA LEU A 1 -3.57 5.12 -6.14
C LEU A 1 -2.57 5.82 -5.23
N ALA A 2 -2.03 5.15 -4.19
CA ALA A 2 -1.11 5.82 -3.26
C ALA A 2 0.18 6.35 -3.93
N SER A 3 0.88 5.57 -4.78
CA SER A 3 2.10 6.09 -5.45
C SER A 3 1.78 7.21 -6.45
N ALA A 4 0.70 7.09 -7.23
CA ALA A 4 0.22 8.18 -8.09
C ALA A 4 -0.08 9.46 -7.27
N GLY A 5 -0.66 9.32 -6.07
CA GLY A 5 -0.85 10.44 -5.15
C GLY A 5 0.47 11.06 -4.71
N THR A 6 1.50 10.25 -4.43
CA THR A 6 2.84 10.78 -4.10
C THR A 6 3.50 11.47 -5.28
N GLU A 7 3.33 10.97 -6.50
CA GLU A 7 3.88 11.57 -7.72
C GLU A 7 3.25 12.93 -8.02
N VAL A 8 1.91 13.00 -7.97
CA VAL A 8 1.17 14.26 -8.20
C VAL A 8 1.54 15.34 -7.19
N MET A 9 1.81 14.98 -5.93
CA MET A 9 2.18 15.95 -4.89
C MET A 9 3.69 16.31 -4.89
N GLY A 10 4.51 15.62 -5.68
CA GLY A 10 5.95 15.86 -5.76
C GLY A 10 6.63 15.86 -4.38
N HIS A 11 7.46 16.86 -4.11
CA HIS A 11 8.21 16.95 -2.84
C HIS A 11 7.34 17.04 -1.59
N TYR A 12 6.11 17.56 -1.70
CA TYR A 12 5.19 17.65 -0.55
C TYR A 12 4.64 16.29 -0.12
N ALA A 13 4.81 15.24 -0.92
CA ALA A 13 4.38 13.89 -0.60
C ALA A 13 5.08 13.28 0.61
N GLN A 14 6.23 13.82 1.02
CA GLN A 14 7.00 13.34 2.17
C GLN A 14 6.65 14.07 3.48
N LEU A 15 5.76 15.06 3.44
CA LEU A 15 5.43 15.84 4.63
C LEU A 15 4.39 15.14 5.51
N GLU A 16 4.80 14.88 6.75
CA GLU A 16 3.98 14.39 7.85
C GLU A 16 3.14 15.51 8.49
N ARG A 17 2.21 15.13 9.38
CA ARG A 17 1.39 16.11 10.11
C ARG A 17 2.29 17.01 10.96
N GLY A 18 1.87 18.27 11.14
CA GLY A 18 2.60 19.25 11.95
C GLY A 18 3.45 20.24 11.15
N SER A 19 3.69 20.00 9.86
CA SER A 19 4.24 21.03 8.97
C SER A 19 3.16 22.00 8.49
N LYS A 20 3.46 23.31 8.46
CA LYS A 20 2.55 24.32 7.88
C LYS A 20 2.29 24.12 6.39
N TRP A 21 3.15 23.37 5.71
CA TRP A 21 3.09 23.13 4.26
C TRP A 21 2.46 21.79 3.91
N VAL A 22 1.95 21.03 4.89
CA VAL A 22 1.46 19.69 4.63
C VAL A 22 0.12 19.72 3.88
N PRO A 23 0.06 19.26 2.61
CA PRO A 23 -1.21 19.16 1.91
C PRO A 23 -2.04 18.02 2.50
N LEU A 24 -3.37 18.12 2.38
CA LEU A 24 -4.31 17.04 2.73
C LEU A 24 -4.11 16.44 4.13
N ARG A 25 -3.57 17.23 5.07
CA ARG A 25 -3.29 16.80 6.46
C ARG A 25 -2.41 15.54 6.55
N GLY A 26 -1.46 15.37 5.62
CA GLY A 26 -0.50 14.25 5.62
C GLY A 26 -1.12 12.90 5.23
N ARG A 27 -2.33 12.89 4.65
CA ARG A 27 -3.03 11.64 4.31
C ARG A 27 -2.34 10.82 3.23
N VAL A 28 -1.63 11.46 2.30
CA VAL A 28 -0.98 10.75 1.19
C VAL A 28 0.24 9.96 1.66
N PRO A 29 1.24 10.53 2.38
CA PRO A 29 2.33 9.72 2.93
C PRO A 29 1.82 8.62 3.87
N ALA A 30 0.85 8.93 4.73
CA ALA A 30 0.25 7.94 5.62
C ALA A 30 -0.40 6.78 4.84
N GLY A 31 -1.19 7.08 3.82
CA GLY A 31 -1.83 6.07 2.98
C GLY A 31 -0.83 5.27 2.13
N TYR A 32 0.28 5.87 1.72
CA TYR A 32 1.35 5.15 1.02
C TYR A 32 2.03 4.12 1.93
N LEU A 33 2.37 4.50 3.17
CA LEU A 33 2.94 3.59 4.15
C LEU A 33 1.94 2.49 4.58
N ASP A 34 0.66 2.84 4.71
CA ASP A 34 -0.40 1.89 5.02
C ASP A 34 -0.57 0.84 3.89
N CYS A 35 -0.56 1.27 2.63
CA CYS A 35 -0.60 0.36 1.48
C CYS A 35 0.55 -0.66 1.48
N ILE A 36 1.74 -0.25 1.90
CA ILE A 36 2.89 -1.17 2.01
C ILE A 36 2.66 -2.17 3.15
N SER A 37 2.20 -1.70 4.31
CA SER A 37 1.87 -2.59 5.44
C SER A 37 0.78 -3.61 5.07
N ALA A 38 -0.20 -3.21 4.28
CA ALA A 38 -1.30 -4.05 3.83
C ALA A 38 -0.85 -5.25 2.97
N LEU A 39 0.34 -5.21 2.35
CA LEU A 39 0.86 -6.35 1.59
C LEU A 39 1.27 -7.54 2.46
N VAL A 40 1.48 -7.30 3.76
CA VAL A 40 1.87 -8.29 4.77
C VAL A 40 0.72 -8.55 5.73
N GLY A 41 0.01 -7.49 6.13
CA GLY A 41 -1.16 -7.55 6.99
C GLY A 41 -2.25 -8.47 6.40
N ALA A 42 -2.97 -9.20 7.27
CA ALA A 42 -4.00 -10.17 6.89
C ALA A 42 -3.51 -11.32 5.96
N GLY A 43 -2.20 -11.59 5.96
CA GLY A 43 -1.58 -12.64 5.17
C GLY A 43 -0.93 -12.07 3.92
N THR A 44 0.34 -12.42 3.71
CA THR A 44 1.13 -11.79 2.66
C THR A 44 0.57 -12.04 1.26
N SER A 45 0.92 -11.18 0.32
CA SER A 45 0.51 -11.32 -1.07
C SER A 45 0.93 -12.67 -1.68
N GLU A 46 2.06 -13.24 -1.26
CA GLU A 46 2.47 -14.59 -1.67
C GLU A 46 1.48 -15.65 -1.20
N ILE A 47 1.05 -15.58 0.07
CA ILE A 47 0.10 -16.53 0.64
C ILE A 47 -1.26 -16.40 -0.04
N GLN A 48 -1.74 -15.17 -0.26
CA GLN A 48 -3.00 -14.93 -0.97
C GLN A 48 -2.96 -15.47 -2.40
N ARG A 49 -1.87 -15.25 -3.15
CA ARG A 49 -1.68 -15.82 -4.49
C ARG A 49 -1.67 -17.35 -4.48
N ASN A 50 -1.03 -17.96 -3.49
CA ASN A 50 -1.05 -19.42 -3.33
C ASN A 50 -2.47 -19.95 -3.04
N ILE A 51 -3.23 -19.26 -2.19
CA ILE A 51 -4.64 -19.64 -1.91
C ILE A 51 -5.47 -19.57 -3.18
N ILE A 52 -5.34 -18.50 -3.98
CA ILE A 52 -6.03 -18.36 -5.27
C ILE A 52 -5.62 -19.49 -6.22
N ALA A 53 -4.32 -19.78 -6.34
CA ALA A 53 -3.80 -20.86 -7.19
C ALA A 53 -4.39 -22.23 -6.81
N MET A 54 -4.36 -22.59 -5.53
CA MET A 54 -4.80 -23.91 -5.07
C MET A 54 -6.31 -24.03 -4.99
N ARG A 55 -6.99 -23.07 -4.34
CA ARG A 55 -8.42 -23.15 -4.05
C ARG A 55 -9.28 -22.61 -5.19
N GLY A 56 -8.82 -21.55 -5.85
CA GLY A 56 -9.53 -20.93 -6.96
C GLY A 56 -9.28 -21.63 -8.29
N LEU A 57 -8.03 -22.02 -8.56
CA LEU A 57 -7.61 -22.58 -9.86
C LEU A 57 -7.28 -24.08 -9.82
N GLY A 58 -7.32 -24.74 -8.66
CA GLY A 58 -7.08 -26.18 -8.53
C GLY A 58 -5.62 -26.61 -8.77
N LEU A 59 -4.68 -25.66 -8.72
CA LEU A 59 -3.27 -25.97 -8.98
C LEU A 59 -2.67 -26.82 -7.85
N PRO A 60 -1.84 -27.83 -8.19
CA PRO A 60 -1.24 -28.71 -7.21
C PRO A 60 -0.23 -27.95 -6.34
N ARG A 61 -0.18 -28.33 -5.07
CA ARG A 61 0.84 -27.85 -4.13
C ARG A 61 2.12 -28.67 -4.36
N LYS A 62 3.25 -28.00 -4.58
CA LYS A 62 4.55 -28.67 -4.43
C LYS A 62 4.76 -29.07 -2.97
#